data_AF-A0AA35LP58-F1
#
_entry.id   AF-A0AA35LP58-F1
#
_cell.length_a   1.000
_cell.length_b   1.000
_cell.length_c   1.000
_cell.angle_alpha   90.00
_cell.angle_beta   90.00
_cell.angle_gamma   90.00
#
_symmetry.space_group_name_H-M   'P 1'
#
loop_
_entity.id
_entity.type
_entity.pdbx_description
1 polymer ?
#
loop_
_entity_poly.entity_id
_entity_poly.type
_entity_poly.pdbx_seq_one_letter_code
_entity_poly.pdbx_strand_id
1 'polypeptide(L)'
;MSNRNRNRSKQKRPHIWNVLQTSGLRNVCLASKSIRRSAESALYSAITLKWNHELEPRIITLLEILLRKPELFDCIHALSLDRDEFVGDEDPPRALTPSRSAVASFTQAIQKLKTPITGL
;
A
#
# COMPACT_ATOMS: atom_id res chain seq x y z
N MET A 1 44.43 21.55 21.88
CA MET A 1 43.29 20.67 22.19
C MET A 1 42.30 20.76 21.03
N SER A 2 42.24 19.75 20.15
CA SER A 2 41.45 19.80 18.91
C SER A 2 40.29 18.80 19.01
N ASN A 3 39.07 19.33 19.16
CA ASN A 3 37.86 18.57 19.42
C ASN A 3 37.24 18.12 18.08
N ARG A 4 37.55 16.90 17.63
CA ARG A 4 36.96 16.33 16.40
C ARG A 4 35.52 15.90 16.67
N ASN A 5 34.62 16.79 16.29
CA ASN A 5 33.19 16.56 16.25
C ASN A 5 32.84 15.39 15.28
N ARG A 6 32.60 14.20 15.83
CA ARG A 6 32.16 13.02 15.07
C ARG A 6 30.66 13.09 14.82
N ASN A 7 30.25 13.88 13.82
CA ASN A 7 28.94 13.73 13.20
C ASN A 7 28.92 12.43 12.37
N ARG A 8 28.75 11.28 13.03
CA ARG A 8 28.34 10.05 12.37
C ARG A 8 26.84 10.15 12.14
N SER A 9 26.45 10.54 10.94
CA SER A 9 25.11 10.29 10.42
C SER A 9 24.78 8.82 10.65
N LYS A 10 23.73 8.56 11.45
CA LYS A 10 23.24 7.20 11.70
C LYS A 10 22.67 6.67 10.38
N GLN A 11 23.52 6.03 9.59
CA GLN A 11 23.14 5.41 8.32
C GLN A 11 22.17 4.27 8.64
N LYS A 12 20.88 4.53 8.48
CA LYS A 12 19.79 3.60 8.78
C LYS A 12 19.93 2.45 7.79
N ARG A 13 20.37 1.28 8.27
CA ARG A 13 20.52 0.10 7.42
C ARG A 13 19.15 -0.25 6.83
N PRO A 14 19.03 -0.43 5.50
CA PRO A 14 17.77 -0.85 4.91
C PRO A 14 17.37 -2.22 5.46
N HIS A 15 16.10 -2.37 5.82
CA HIS A 15 15.57 -3.66 6.25
C HIS A 15 15.75 -4.67 5.11
N ILE A 16 16.11 -5.93 5.39
CA ILE A 16 16.41 -6.92 4.35
C ILE A 16 15.24 -7.12 3.36
N TRP A 17 14.02 -6.90 3.85
CA TRP A 17 12.80 -6.97 3.05
C TRP A 17 12.68 -5.85 2.01
N ASN A 18 13.30 -4.68 2.25
CA ASN A 18 13.27 -3.54 1.32
C ASN A 18 14.17 -3.77 0.09
N VAL A 19 15.03 -4.79 0.13
CA VAL A 19 15.87 -5.19 -1.00
C VAL A 19 15.13 -6.14 -1.93
N LEU A 20 14.10 -6.82 -1.44
CA LEU A 20 13.32 -7.78 -2.21
C LEU A 20 12.17 -7.09 -2.94
N GLN A 21 12.01 -7.41 -4.22
CA GLN A 21 10.81 -7.07 -4.97
C GLN A 21 9.59 -7.84 -4.43
N THR A 22 8.39 -7.35 -4.73
CA THR A 22 7.11 -7.94 -4.31
C THR A 22 7.01 -9.44 -4.62
N SER A 23 7.54 -9.88 -5.77
CA SER A 23 7.60 -11.30 -6.16
C SER A 23 8.47 -12.13 -5.22
N GLY A 24 9.65 -11.61 -4.84
CA GLY A 24 10.56 -12.24 -3.89
C GLY A 24 9.93 -12.35 -2.49
N LEU A 25 9.26 -11.30 -2.03
CA LEU A 25 8.54 -11.31 -0.75
C LEU A 25 7.43 -12.37 -0.74
N ARG A 26 6.65 -12.50 -1.83
CA ARG A 26 5.63 -13.56 -1.97
C ARG A 26 6.26 -14.96 -1.87
N ASN A 27 7.36 -15.19 -2.57
CA ASN A 27 8.07 -16.47 -2.53
C ASN A 27 8.55 -16.80 -1.11
N VAL A 28 9.05 -15.82 -0.37
CA VAL A 28 9.44 -15.99 1.03
C VAL A 28 8.24 -16.37 1.91
N CYS A 29 7.11 -15.70 1.75
CA CYS A 29 5.88 -16.02 2.48
C CYS A 29 5.40 -17.47 2.23
N LEU A 30 5.60 -17.97 1.00
CA LEU A 30 5.26 -19.34 0.63
C LEU A 30 6.28 -20.36 1.15
N ALA A 31 7.57 -20.04 1.06
CA ALA A 31 8.66 -20.97 1.35
C ALA A 31 8.82 -21.27 2.85
N SER A 32 8.54 -20.31 3.74
CA SER A 32 8.80 -20.52 5.18
C SER A 32 7.76 -19.84 6.07
N LYS A 33 7.11 -20.65 6.92
CA LYS A 33 6.17 -20.17 7.93
C LYS A 33 6.83 -19.30 9.00
N SER A 34 8.09 -19.59 9.34
CA SER A 34 8.82 -18.93 10.44
C SER A 34 9.11 -17.46 10.15
N ILE A 35 9.38 -17.12 8.88
CA ILE A 35 9.66 -15.74 8.44
C ILE A 35 8.47 -15.09 7.73
N ARG A 36 7.39 -15.85 7.49
CA ARG A 36 6.18 -15.38 6.83
C ARG A 36 5.65 -14.09 7.42
N ARG A 37 5.47 -14.01 8.75
CA ARG A 37 4.92 -12.80 9.38
C ARG A 37 5.76 -11.55 9.09
N SER A 38 7.09 -11.68 9.12
CA SER A 38 7.99 -10.56 8.85
C SER A 38 7.99 -10.16 7.37
N ALA A 39 7.93 -11.13 6.47
CA ALA A 39 7.83 -10.89 5.04
C ALA A 39 6.45 -10.37 4.60
N GLU A 40 5.36 -10.85 5.22
CA GLU A 40 4.00 -10.35 5.01
C GLU A 40 3.89 -8.88 5.42
N SER A 41 4.42 -8.51 6.58
CA SER A 41 4.45 -7.11 7.03
C SER A 41 5.12 -6.20 6.00
N ALA A 42 6.25 -6.63 5.42
CA ALA A 42 6.90 -5.89 4.35
C ALA A 42 6.10 -5.90 3.04
N LEU A 43 5.52 -7.04 2.67
CA LEU A 43 4.73 -7.21 1.45
C LEU A 43 3.48 -6.31 1.42
N TYR A 44 2.80 -6.18 2.56
CA TYR A 44 1.60 -5.36 2.70
C TYR A 44 1.90 -3.93 3.16
N SER A 45 3.17 -3.55 3.35
CA SER A 45 3.53 -2.22 3.83
C SER A 45 3.12 -1.08 2.91
N ALA A 46 3.17 -1.34 1.60
CA ALA A 46 2.71 -0.43 0.56
C ALA A 46 1.90 -1.21 -0.47
N ILE A 47 0.62 -0.89 -0.60
CA ILE A 47 -0.28 -1.54 -1.55
C ILE A 47 -0.58 -0.57 -2.68
N THR A 48 -0.27 -1.00 -3.90
CA THR A 48 -0.63 -0.27 -5.13
C THR A 48 -1.67 -1.07 -5.88
N LEU A 49 -2.87 -0.50 -6.01
CA LEU A 49 -3.95 -1.05 -6.81
C LEU A 49 -3.92 -0.39 -8.17
N LYS A 50 -3.59 -1.16 -9.20
CA LYS A 50 -3.66 -0.69 -10.58
C LYS A 50 -5.04 -0.99 -11.14
N TRP A 51 -5.65 -0.01 -11.80
CA TRP A 51 -6.84 -0.23 -12.63
C TRP A 51 -6.59 0.28 -14.05
N ASN A 52 -7.19 -0.41 -15.02
CA ASN A 52 -7.30 0.10 -16.39
C ASN A 52 -8.80 0.25 -16.73
N HIS A 53 -9.12 0.82 -17.89
CA HIS A 53 -10.51 1.03 -18.30
C HIS A 53 -11.35 -0.25 -18.42
N GLU A 54 -10.70 -1.40 -18.52
CA GLU A 54 -11.32 -2.70 -18.72
C GLU A 54 -11.47 -3.50 -17.40
N LEU A 55 -10.71 -3.13 -16.36
CA LEU A 55 -10.62 -3.84 -15.10
C LEU A 55 -10.85 -2.88 -13.95
N GLU A 56 -12.01 -3.03 -13.31
CA GLU A 56 -12.30 -2.37 -12.04
C GLU A 56 -11.24 -2.77 -11.00
N PRO A 57 -10.71 -1.82 -10.21
CA PRO A 57 -9.77 -2.16 -9.16
C PRO A 57 -10.41 -3.14 -8.18
N ARG A 58 -9.68 -4.20 -7.81
CA ARG A 58 -10.14 -5.21 -6.86
C ARG A 58 -10.08 -4.71 -5.40
N ILE A 59 -10.58 -3.50 -5.15
CA ILE A 59 -10.66 -2.86 -3.83
C ILE A 59 -11.50 -3.72 -2.89
N ILE A 60 -12.63 -4.25 -3.38
CA ILE A 60 -13.52 -5.09 -2.57
C ILE A 60 -12.77 -6.33 -2.07
N THR A 61 -12.07 -7.04 -2.96
CA THR A 61 -11.27 -8.22 -2.58
C THR A 61 -10.16 -7.86 -1.60
N LEU A 62 -9.51 -6.70 -1.76
CA LEU A 62 -8.52 -6.24 -0.81
C LEU A 62 -9.15 -6.01 0.57
N LEU A 63 -10.28 -5.30 0.63
CA LEU A 63 -11.01 -5.05 1.88
C LEU A 63 -11.45 -6.35 2.54
N GLU A 64 -11.97 -7.32 1.79
CA GLU A 64 -12.33 -8.64 2.31
C GLU A 64 -11.13 -9.37 2.94
N ILE A 65 -9.96 -9.31 2.30
CA ILE A 65 -8.73 -9.91 2.84
C ILE A 65 -8.33 -9.22 4.15
N LEU A 66 -8.37 -7.89 4.19
CA LEU A 66 -8.00 -7.12 5.37
C LEU A 66 -8.99 -7.30 6.51
N LEU A 67 -10.29 -7.42 6.22
CA LEU A 67 -11.32 -7.74 7.22
C LEU A 67 -11.14 -9.15 7.80
N ARG A 68 -10.66 -10.12 7.01
CA ARG A 68 -10.37 -11.48 7.49
C ARG A 68 -9.06 -11.58 8.28
N LYS A 69 -8.13 -10.64 8.07
CA LYS A 69 -6.83 -10.60 8.73
C LYS A 69 -6.53 -9.18 9.21
N PRO A 70 -7.19 -8.75 10.30
CA PRO A 70 -7.07 -7.38 10.79
C PRO A 70 -5.63 -6.99 11.16
N GLU A 71 -4.80 -7.95 11.56
CA GLU A 71 -3.37 -7.73 11.83
C GLU A 71 -2.57 -7.19 10.63
N LEU A 72 -3.09 -7.33 9.41
CA LEU A 72 -2.47 -6.75 8.22
C LEU A 72 -2.69 -5.24 8.12
N PHE A 73 -3.76 -4.69 8.72
CA PHE A 73 -3.99 -3.24 8.72
C PHE A 73 -2.85 -2.48 9.39
N ASP A 74 -2.30 -3.03 10.48
CA ASP A 74 -1.21 -2.42 11.23
C ASP A 74 0.09 -2.33 10.41
N CYS A 75 0.21 -3.16 9.37
CA CYS A 75 1.37 -3.17 8.49
C CYS A 75 1.24 -2.16 7.35
N ILE A 76 0.03 -1.75 6.96
CA ILE A 76 -0.19 -0.89 5.80
C ILE A 76 0.14 0.55 6.16
N HIS A 77 1.16 1.12 5.51
CA HIS A 77 1.54 2.52 5.65
C HIS A 77 1.18 3.37 4.44
N ALA A 78 1.03 2.74 3.27
CA ALA A 78 0.65 3.42 2.04
C ALA A 78 -0.35 2.57 1.24
N LEU A 79 -1.39 3.24 0.73
CA LEU A 79 -2.34 2.68 -0.22
C LEU A 79 -2.44 3.65 -1.40
N SER A 80 -1.99 3.22 -2.58
CA SER A 80 -2.11 3.99 -3.81
C SER A 80 -3.04 3.29 -4.80
N LEU A 81 -3.66 4.10 -5.64
CA LEU A 81 -4.67 3.69 -6.58
C LEU A 81 -4.31 4.32 -7.92
N ASP A 82 -3.58 3.55 -8.72
CA ASP A 82 -2.96 4.03 -9.94
C ASP A 82 -3.82 3.62 -11.13
N ARG A 83 -4.32 4.61 -11.85
CA ARG A 83 -4.91 4.39 -13.17
C ARG A 83 -3.76 4.16 -14.14
N ASP A 84 -3.77 3.04 -14.88
CA ASP A 84 -2.94 2.95 -16.08
C ASP A 84 -3.44 4.02 -17.05
N GLU A 85 -2.69 5.11 -17.14
CA GLU A 85 -2.88 6.11 -18.18
C GLU A 85 -2.54 5.43 -19.50
N PHE A 86 -3.57 5.24 -20.32
CA PHE A 86 -3.40 4.81 -21.69
C PHE A 86 -2.56 5.88 -22.39
N VAL A 87 -1.28 5.61 -22.63
CA VAL A 87 -0.45 6.39 -23.56
C VAL A 87 -0.92 6.00 -24.96
N GLY A 88 -2.13 6.43 -25.31
CA GLY A 88 -2.60 6.44 -26.67
C GLY A 88 -1.95 7.64 -27.33
N ASP A 89 -1.11 7.37 -28.32
CA ASP A 89 -0.81 8.35 -29.34
C ASP A 89 -2.17 8.78 -29.95
N GLU A 90 -2.32 10.09 -30.12
CA GLU A 90 -3.42 10.79 -30.79
C GLU A 90 -4.61 11.32 -29.94
N ASP A 91 -4.74 12.64 -30.07
CA ASP A 91 -5.75 13.61 -29.66
C ASP A 91 -5.82 14.13 -28.19
N PRO A 92 -5.93 15.48 -28.03
CA PRO A 92 -5.83 16.14 -26.73
C PRO A 92 -7.00 15.77 -25.81
N PRO A 93 -6.76 15.63 -24.49
CA PRO A 93 -7.75 15.08 -23.58
C PRO A 93 -8.88 16.09 -23.37
N ARG A 94 -10.09 15.72 -23.80
CA ARG A 94 -11.32 16.31 -23.28
C ARG A 94 -11.36 15.98 -21.79
N ALA A 95 -11.22 16.98 -20.92
CA ALA A 95 -11.19 16.82 -19.47
C ALA A 95 -12.49 16.17 -18.96
N LEU A 96 -12.49 14.84 -18.88
CA LEU A 96 -13.47 14.08 -18.12
C LEU A 96 -13.06 14.17 -16.65
N THR A 97 -13.57 15.20 -15.98
CA THR A 97 -13.49 15.36 -14.54
C THR A 97 -13.99 14.06 -13.88
N PRO A 98 -13.22 13.43 -12.98
CA PRO A 98 -13.75 12.32 -12.20
C PRO A 98 -14.95 12.83 -11.40
N SER A 99 -16.11 12.19 -11.56
CA SER A 99 -17.31 12.55 -10.83
C SER A 99 -17.00 12.58 -9.33
N ARG A 100 -17.16 13.76 -8.73
CA ARG A 100 -16.95 14.09 -7.31
C ARG A 100 -17.55 13.06 -6.32
N SER A 101 -18.53 12.29 -6.79
CA SER A 101 -19.19 11.20 -6.09
C SER A 101 -18.25 10.07 -5.65
N ALA A 102 -17.39 9.56 -6.54
CA ALA A 102 -16.59 8.34 -6.26
C ALA A 102 -15.50 8.58 -5.19
N VAL A 103 -14.89 9.76 -5.20
CA VAL A 103 -13.86 10.14 -4.22
C VAL A 103 -14.48 10.39 -2.84
N ALA A 104 -15.71 10.92 -2.79
CA ALA A 104 -16.44 11.14 -1.54
C ALA A 104 -16.81 9.81 -0.86
N SER A 105 -17.29 8.82 -1.62
CA SER A 105 -17.63 7.49 -1.08
C SER A 105 -16.42 6.76 -0.51
N PHE A 106 -15.26 6.84 -1.16
CA PHE A 106 -14.02 6.22 -0.66
C PHE A 106 -13.53 6.88 0.63
N THR A 107 -13.54 8.22 0.69
CA THR A 107 -13.12 8.97 1.88
C THR A 107 -14.04 8.68 3.07
N GLN A 108 -15.34 8.56 2.83
CA GLN A 108 -16.33 8.25 3.87
C GLN A 108 -16.20 6.80 4.39
N ALA A 109 -15.87 5.84 3.53
CA ALA A 109 -15.60 4.46 3.93
C ALA A 109 -14.36 4.35 4.84
N ILE A 110 -13.29 5.09 4.52
CA ILE A 110 -12.08 5.12 5.36
C ILE A 110 -12.34 5.80 6.71
N GLN A 111 -13.18 6.85 6.75
CA GLN A 111 -13.54 7.51 8.02
C GLN A 111 -14.35 6.58 8.94
N LYS A 112 -15.27 5.78 8.40
CA LYS A 112 -16.06 4.80 9.19
C LYS A 112 -15.19 3.69 9.79
N LEU A 113 -14.05 3.37 9.20
CA LEU A 113 -13.12 2.37 9.74
C LEU A 113 -12.23 2.91 10.86
N LYS A 114 -12.11 4.24 11.00
CA LYS A 114 -11.29 4.88 12.03
C LYS A 114 -12.04 5.22 13.32
N THR A 115 -13.36 5.06 13.36
CA THR A 115 -14.12 5.31 14.59
C THR A 115 -13.93 4.13 15.55
N PRO A 116 -13.34 4.32 16.74
CA PRO A 116 -13.30 3.26 17.74
C PRO A 116 -14.74 2.90 18.12
N ILE A 117 -15.07 1.61 18.06
CA ILE A 117 -16.34 1.07 18.56
C ILE A 117 -16.34 1.33 20.06
N THR A 118 -16.96 2.44 20.47
CA THR A 118 -17.15 2.80 21.87
C THR A 118 -18.60 2.46 22.16
N GLY A 119 -18.83 1.28 22.72
CA GLY A 119 -20.18 0.75 22.95
C GLY A 119 -20.19 -0.73 23.28
N LEU A 120 -19.55 -1.10 24.38
CA LEU A 120 -19.97 -2.18 25.27
C LEU A 120 -20.14 -1.59 26.66
#